data_AF-A0A4Y7RSQ5-F1
#
_entry.id   AF-A0A4Y7RSQ5-F1
#
_cell.length_a   1.000
_cell.length_b   1.000
_cell.length_c   1.000
_cell.angle_alpha   90.00
_cell.angle_beta   90.00
_cell.angle_gamma   90.00
#
_symmetry.space_group_name_H-M   'P 1'
#
loop_
_entity.id
_entity.type
_entity.pdbx_description
1 polymer ?
#
loop_
_entity_poly.entity_id
_entity_poly.type
_entity_poly.pdbx_seq_one_letter_code
_entity_poly.pdbx_strand_id
1 'polypeptide(L)'
;MAEWHLKFTNLERKRLKKEFIVSLSKNAIVLNKHVCEKLQAQKIELAYDKDTNTIRIKASDEGQTLKKTKVFARGFFNHFGIDKKGKFIGRYDESEQAIYVDIS
;
A
#
# COMPACT_ATOMS: atom_id res chain seq x y z
N MET A 1 34.28 18.43 14.79
CA MET A 1 33.54 17.46 15.65
C MET A 1 32.01 17.62 15.54
N ALA A 2 31.45 18.83 15.50
CA ALA A 2 29.99 19.03 15.41
C ALA A 2 29.36 18.68 14.04
N GLU A 3 30.02 19.00 12.92
CA GLU A 3 29.49 18.72 11.58
C GLU A 3 29.37 17.23 11.25
N TRP A 4 30.25 16.40 11.83
CA TRP A 4 30.23 14.95 11.65
C TRP A 4 29.01 14.32 12.33
N HIS A 5 28.67 14.76 13.54
CA HIS A 5 27.48 14.33 14.27
C HIS A 5 26.19 14.78 13.59
N LEU A 6 26.16 16.01 13.04
CA LEU A 6 25.03 16.54 12.26
C LEU A 6 24.84 15.80 10.92
N LYS A 7 25.93 15.42 10.23
CA LYS A 7 25.86 14.60 9.01
C LYS A 7 25.38 13.17 9.28
N PHE A 8 25.85 12.52 10.34
CA PHE A 8 25.40 11.17 10.72
C PHE A 8 23.92 11.14 11.11
N THR A 9 23.47 12.08 11.96
CA THR A 9 22.06 12.19 12.37
C THR A 9 21.11 12.57 11.24
N ASN A 10 21.56 13.37 10.25
CA ASN A 10 20.78 13.61 9.04
C ASN A 10 20.79 12.42 8.07
N LEU A 11 21.88 11.65 7.99
CA LEU A 11 21.97 10.47 7.13
C LEU A 11 21.07 9.32 7.65
N GLU A 12 20.93 9.15 8.96
CA GLU A 12 19.99 8.19 9.56
C GLU A 12 18.52 8.64 9.42
N ARG A 13 18.24 9.94 9.59
CA ARG A 13 16.88 10.49 9.34
C ARG A 13 16.47 10.45 7.86
N LYS A 14 17.41 10.51 6.92
CA LYS A 14 17.14 10.34 5.47
C LYS A 14 16.96 8.86 5.07
N ARG A 15 17.33 7.90 5.93
CA ARG A 15 17.50 6.47 5.57
C ARG A 15 16.36 5.53 5.96
N LEU A 16 15.31 6.00 6.63
CA LEU A 16 14.07 5.22 6.72
C LEU A 16 13.06 5.83 5.75
N LYS A 17 13.26 5.60 4.45
CA LYS A 17 12.17 5.74 3.47
C LYS A 17 11.05 4.84 3.98
N LYS A 18 10.00 5.45 4.52
CA LYS A 18 8.82 4.78 5.03
C LYS A 18 8.14 4.08 3.85
N GLU A 19 8.41 2.79 3.68
CA GLU A 19 7.88 2.01 2.57
C GLU A 19 6.37 1.88 2.67
N PHE A 20 5.69 1.84 1.53
CA PHE A 20 4.27 1.57 1.44
C PHE A 20 4.04 0.06 1.43
N ILE A 21 3.97 -0.56 2.61
CA ILE A 21 3.82 -2.01 2.71
C ILE A 21 2.35 -2.38 2.62
N VAL A 22 2.05 -3.30 1.70
CA VAL A 22 0.73 -3.90 1.51
C VAL A 22 0.84 -5.40 1.74
N SER A 23 0.03 -5.93 2.65
CA SER A 23 0.03 -7.36 2.96
C SER A 23 -1.23 -8.03 2.40
N LEU A 24 -1.03 -9.10 1.62
CA LEU A 24 -2.11 -9.95 1.14
C LEU A 24 -2.24 -11.18 2.05
N SER A 25 -3.45 -11.40 2.54
CA SER A 25 -3.85 -12.59 3.27
C SER A 25 -5.00 -13.28 2.55
N LYS A 26 -5.45 -14.45 3.03
CA LYS A 26 -6.54 -15.22 2.39
C LYS A 26 -7.81 -14.39 2.08
N ASN A 27 -8.18 -13.47 2.97
CA ASN A 27 -9.48 -12.78 2.90
C ASN A 27 -9.36 -11.25 2.88
N ALA A 28 -8.15 -10.71 3.03
CA ALA A 28 -7.98 -9.28 3.28
C ALA A 28 -6.65 -8.75 2.77
N ILE A 29 -6.69 -7.47 2.42
CA ILE A 29 -5.53 -6.61 2.21
C ILE A 29 -5.30 -5.81 3.49
N VAL A 30 -4.05 -5.75 3.97
CA VAL A 30 -3.67 -4.95 5.14
C VAL A 30 -2.59 -3.95 4.72
N LEU A 31 -2.89 -2.67 4.94
CA LEU A 31 -2.07 -1.53 4.62
C LEU A 31 -1.24 -1.14 5.85
N ASN A 32 0.03 -0.82 5.71
CA ASN A 32 0.77 -0.25 6.83
C ASN A 32 0.31 1.19 7.13
N LYS A 33 0.77 1.74 8.26
CA LYS A 33 0.43 3.09 8.70
C LYS A 33 0.73 4.15 7.64
N HIS A 34 1.81 4.01 6.90
CA HIS A 34 2.23 5.00 5.89
C HIS A 34 1.31 5.02 4.67
N VAL A 35 0.82 3.86 4.23
CA VAL A 35 -0.21 3.81 3.19
C VAL A 35 -1.48 4.51 3.68
N CYS A 36 -1.95 4.20 4.89
CA CYS A 36 -3.16 4.83 5.45
C CYS A 36 -3.00 6.35 5.59
N GLU A 37 -1.85 6.82 6.08
CA GLU A 37 -1.51 8.25 6.23
C GLU A 37 -1.46 8.98 4.88
N LYS A 38 -1.01 8.29 3.82
CA LYS A 38 -0.89 8.89 2.49
C LYS A 38 -2.22 8.89 1.73
N LEU A 39 -3.04 7.86 1.89
CA LEU A 39 -4.36 7.77 1.24
C LEU A 39 -5.43 8.62 1.96
N GLN A 40 -5.37 8.72 3.29
CA GLN A 40 -6.32 9.46 4.15
C GLN A 40 -7.81 9.13 3.86
N ALA A 41 -8.10 7.88 3.50
CA ALA A 41 -9.41 7.48 3.02
C ALA A 41 -10.17 6.60 4.02
N GLN A 42 -11.49 6.71 4.06
CA GLN A 42 -12.37 5.79 4.80
C GLN A 42 -12.81 4.60 3.96
N LYS A 43 -12.84 4.76 2.64
CA LYS A 43 -13.10 3.70 1.67
C LYS A 43 -12.02 3.72 0.59
N ILE A 44 -11.88 2.60 -0.08
CA ILE A 44 -10.94 2.44 -1.19
C ILE A 44 -11.59 1.68 -2.33
N GLU A 45 -11.16 2.01 -3.54
CA GLU A 45 -11.39 1.20 -4.72
C GLU A 45 -10.19 0.27 -4.94
N LEU A 46 -10.52 -0.97 -5.33
CA LEU A 46 -9.53 -1.98 -5.72
C LEU A 46 -9.71 -2.28 -7.21
N ALA A 47 -8.60 -2.25 -7.94
CA ALA A 47 -8.55 -2.71 -9.32
C ALA A 47 -7.36 -3.66 -9.49
N TYR A 48 -7.45 -4.56 -10.48
CA TYR A 48 -6.40 -5.50 -10.81
C TYR A 48 -6.12 -5.47 -12.30
N ASP A 49 -4.85 -5.29 -12.65
CA ASP A 49 -4.34 -5.50 -14.00
C ASP A 49 -3.73 -6.91 -14.08
N LYS A 50 -4.32 -7.74 -14.93
CA LYS A 50 -3.90 -9.14 -15.13
C LYS A 50 -2.62 -9.25 -15.94
N ASP A 51 -2.35 -8.29 -16.83
CA ASP A 51 -1.20 -8.35 -17.72
C ASP A 51 0.09 -8.03 -16.93
N THR A 52 -0.01 -7.10 -15.97
CA THR A 52 1.11 -6.67 -15.12
C THR A 52 1.10 -7.27 -13.72
N ASN A 53 0.12 -8.12 -13.38
CA ASN A 53 -0.12 -8.62 -12.03
C ASN A 53 -0.08 -7.50 -10.97
N THR A 54 -0.68 -6.35 -11.26
CA THR A 54 -0.64 -5.18 -10.40
C THR A 54 -1.99 -4.88 -9.78
N ILE A 55 -2.04 -4.79 -8.45
CA ILE A 55 -3.20 -4.30 -7.70
C ILE A 55 -3.07 -2.79 -7.54
N ARG A 56 -4.12 -2.05 -7.90
CA ARG A 56 -4.28 -0.62 -7.57
C ARG A 56 -5.21 -0.47 -6.37
N ILE A 57 -4.77 0.33 -5.40
CA ILE A 57 -5.48 0.68 -4.17
C ILE A 57 -5.65 2.19 -4.14
N LYS A 58 -6.85 2.67 -4.45
CA LYS A 58 -7.11 4.10 -4.63
C LYS A 58 -8.04 4.63 -3.53
N ALA A 59 -7.74 5.82 -3.00
CA ALA A 59 -8.68 6.54 -2.13
C ALA A 59 -9.97 6.88 -2.90
N SER A 60 -11.13 6.55 -2.34
CA SER A 60 -12.43 6.84 -2.98
C SER A 60 -13.52 7.05 -1.91
N ASP A 61 -14.59 7.74 -2.28
CA ASP A 61 -15.82 7.86 -1.49
C ASP A 61 -16.76 6.63 -1.68
N GLU A 62 -16.41 5.76 -2.63
CA GLU A 62 -17.08 4.50 -2.95
C GLU A 62 -16.18 3.28 -2.71
N GLY A 63 -16.72 2.09 -2.97
CA GLY A 63 -15.99 0.83 -2.80
C GLY A 63 -15.95 0.32 -1.36
N GLN A 64 -14.79 -0.20 -0.97
CA GLN A 64 -14.64 -1.06 0.19
C GLN A 64 -14.19 -0.26 1.41
N THR A 65 -14.86 -0.45 2.54
CA THR A 65 -14.49 0.22 3.79
C THR A 65 -13.12 -0.19 4.29
N LEU A 66 -12.25 0.80 4.53
CA LEU A 66 -10.97 0.64 5.20
C LEU A 66 -11.17 0.67 6.71
N LYS A 67 -11.10 -0.50 7.36
CA LYS A 67 -11.21 -0.62 8.82
C LYS A 67 -9.82 -0.57 9.44
N LYS A 68 -9.44 0.60 9.97
CA LYS A 68 -8.08 0.91 10.43
C LYS A 68 -7.07 0.74 9.29
N THR A 69 -6.46 -0.44 9.20
CA THR A 69 -5.47 -0.81 8.20
C THR A 69 -5.96 -1.88 7.24
N LYS A 70 -7.15 -2.45 7.48
CA LYS A 70 -7.61 -3.67 6.82
C LYS A 70 -8.80 -3.41 5.91
N VAL A 71 -8.76 -4.02 4.73
CA VAL A 71 -9.88 -4.13 3.79
C VAL A 71 -10.17 -5.61 3.54
N PHE A 72 -11.44 -6.00 3.67
CA PHE A 72 -11.86 -7.35 3.28
C PHE A 72 -11.96 -7.43 1.76
N ALA A 73 -11.21 -8.37 1.17
CA ALA A 73 -10.97 -8.43 -0.26
C ALA A 73 -11.21 -9.84 -0.85
N ARG A 74 -11.85 -10.75 -0.11
CA ARG A 74 -12.11 -12.12 -0.58
C ARG A 74 -12.86 -12.17 -1.92
N GLY A 75 -13.89 -11.33 -2.09
CA GLY A 75 -14.64 -11.24 -3.34
C GLY A 75 -13.77 -10.77 -4.51
N PHE A 76 -12.93 -9.76 -4.26
CA PHE A 76 -11.97 -9.24 -5.23
C PHE A 76 -10.94 -10.31 -5.63
N PHE A 77 -10.33 -11.00 -4.66
CA PHE A 77 -9.38 -12.09 -4.92
C PHE A 77 -10.01 -13.21 -5.74
N ASN A 78 -11.21 -13.67 -5.36
CA ASN A 78 -11.91 -14.71 -6.08
C ASN A 78 -12.27 -14.29 -7.52
N HIS A 79 -12.73 -13.06 -7.71
CA HIS A 79 -13.11 -12.55 -9.02
C HIS A 79 -11.92 -12.51 -10.00
N PHE A 80 -10.74 -12.13 -9.50
CA PHE A 80 -9.54 -12.01 -10.33
C PHE A 80 -8.62 -13.24 -10.29
N GLY A 81 -8.94 -14.26 -9.49
CA GLY A 81 -8.10 -15.46 -9.34
C GLY A 81 -6.79 -15.21 -8.60
N ILE A 82 -6.76 -14.24 -7.68
CA ILE A 82 -5.56 -13.87 -6.93
C ILE A 82 -5.43 -14.78 -5.70
N ASP A 83 -4.43 -15.66 -5.68
CA ASP A 83 -4.14 -16.56 -4.55
C ASP A 83 -2.85 -16.21 -3.77
N LYS A 84 -2.10 -15.22 -4.28
CA LYS A 84 -0.85 -14.70 -3.72
C LYS A 84 -1.04 -14.18 -2.29
N LYS A 85 -0.05 -14.46 -1.44
CA LYS A 85 0.02 -14.04 -0.04
C LYS A 85 1.41 -13.50 0.26
N GLY A 86 1.50 -12.59 1.22
CA GLY A 86 2.78 -12.03 1.65
C GLY A 86 2.72 -10.53 1.83
N LYS A 87 3.89 -9.91 1.90
CA LYS A 87 4.07 -8.46 1.98
C LYS A 87 4.70 -7.99 0.67
N PHE A 88 4.17 -6.89 0.15
CA PHE A 88 4.58 -6.29 -1.10
C PHE A 88 4.84 -4.82 -0.86
N ILE A 89 5.82 -4.28 -1.58
CA ILE A 89 6.11 -2.84 -1.56
C ILE A 89 5.27 -2.18 -2.65
N GLY A 90 4.48 -1.20 -2.25
CA GLY A 90 3.69 -0.39 -3.14
C GLY A 90 4.44 0.86 -3.61
N ARG A 91 4.14 1.30 -4.83
CA ARG A 91 4.51 2.61 -5.34
C ARG A 91 3.31 3.54 -5.22
N TYR A 92 3.50 4.70 -4.60
CA TYR A 92 2.46 5.73 -4.59
C TYR A 92 2.50 6.55 -5.87
N ASP A 93 1.31 6.83 -6.40
CA ASP A 93 1.08 7.73 -7.51
C ASP A 93 0.27 8.94 -7.04
N GLU A 94 0.88 10.12 -7.13
CA GLU A 94 0.29 11.39 -6.68
C GLU A 94 -0.87 11.82 -7.56
N SER A 95 -0.81 11.56 -8.88
CA SER A 95 -1.82 12.00 -9.82
C SER A 95 -3.15 11.26 -9.63
N GLU A 96 -3.07 10.00 -9.21
CA GLU A 96 -4.24 9.15 -9.00
C GLU A 96 -4.63 8.99 -7.54
N GLN A 97 -3.83 9.50 -6.61
CA GLN A 97 -3.96 9.24 -5.17
C GLN A 97 -4.11 7.74 -4.87
N ALA A 98 -3.21 6.94 -5.46
CA ALA A 98 -3.29 5.49 -5.45
C ALA A 98 -1.95 4.82 -5.10
N ILE A 99 -2.03 3.63 -4.50
CA ILE A 99 -0.90 2.72 -4.32
C ILE A 99 -1.00 1.61 -5.35
N TYR A 100 0.09 1.39 -6.07
CA TYR A 100 0.25 0.31 -7.03
C TYR A 100 1.16 -0.76 -6.47
N VAL A 101 0.71 -2.02 -6.52
CA VAL A 101 1.40 -3.17 -5.91
C VAL A 101 1.53 -4.27 -6.95
N ASP A 102 2.75 -4.49 -7.42
CA ASP A 102 3.09 -5.68 -8.21
C ASP A 102 3.11 -6.92 -7.27
N ILE A 103 2.39 -7.96 -7.67
CA ILE A 103 2.23 -9.21 -6.90
C ILE A 103 2.72 -10.45 -7.66
N SER A 104 3.48 -10.26 -8.74
CA SER A 104 4.09 -11.33 -9.52
C SER A 104 4.96 -12.29 -8.68
#